data_AF-A0A1F4VFY6-F1
#
_entry.id   AF-A0A1F4VFY6-F1
#
_cell.length_a   1.000
_cell.length_b   1.000
_cell.length_c   1.000
_cell.angle_alpha   90.00
_cell.angle_beta   90.00
_cell.angle_gamma   90.00
#
_symmetry.space_group_name_H-M   'P 1'
#
loop_
_entity.id
_entity.type
_entity.pdbx_description
1 polymer ?
#
loop_
_entity_poly.entity_id
_entity_poly.type
_entity_poly.pdbx_seq_one_letter_code
_entity_poly.pdbx_strand_id
1 'polypeptide(L)'
;MHKFIENHLRHRTFKDFYQSDITSVEEDIATSGIAEVFAPVILRALFWAALTLPAVVSLNTSNVALFLTPIAFVAGSAWFILSLSTIKLKFKHFAGDITKNIFESFLTSLLIMLFIALFALNTSAVTIEYTLQSNTYFKIFSAVLASIVTIRIVYLIVVGSIQYATNDAMLTGQRELMQEYFRRSLSFTYMVADLIRKEPDIKVTNYYISDAFSRIFNVAKHHLVNRAKPGFEEKVKEIEELNKDALAVLSNPERDQDEVNKTFLTLLLGFKKLLNTKNKSARKISYVEIEIDCLEKNKDSHRVIALRYATIFALIYEILQDEGEDIFL
;
A
#
# COMPACT_ATOMS: atom_id res chain seq x y z
N MET A 1 0.92 -12.24 -34.30
CA MET A 1 1.34 -13.02 -33.11
C MET A 1 0.70 -12.49 -31.82
N HIS A 2 0.74 -11.17 -31.55
CA HIS A 2 0.07 -10.55 -30.39
C HIS A 2 -1.43 -10.91 -30.25
N LYS A 3 -2.25 -10.59 -31.26
CA LYS A 3 -3.69 -10.94 -31.30
C LYS A 3 -4.00 -12.43 -31.17
N PHE A 4 -3.06 -13.29 -31.57
CA PHE A 4 -3.20 -14.73 -31.43
C PHE A 4 -3.04 -15.16 -29.97
N ILE A 5 -2.05 -14.60 -29.26
CA ILE A 5 -1.82 -14.87 -27.83
C ILE A 5 -3.02 -14.34 -27.01
N GLU A 6 -3.51 -13.14 -27.31
CA GLU A 6 -4.71 -12.58 -26.66
C GLU A 6 -5.93 -13.48 -26.84
N ASN A 7 -6.22 -13.88 -28.08
CA ASN A 7 -7.35 -14.78 -28.37
C ASN A 7 -7.18 -16.14 -27.69
N HIS A 8 -5.96 -16.67 -27.62
CA HIS A 8 -5.70 -17.94 -26.95
C HIS A 8 -5.96 -17.83 -25.45
N LEU A 9 -5.46 -16.78 -24.81
CA LEU A 9 -5.68 -16.53 -23.39
C LEU A 9 -7.17 -16.35 -23.07
N ARG A 10 -7.88 -15.53 -23.86
CA ARG A 10 -9.30 -15.22 -23.62
C ARG A 10 -10.22 -16.42 -23.88
N HIS A 11 -10.02 -17.14 -24.98
CA HIS A 11 -10.98 -18.15 -25.44
C HIS A 11 -10.59 -19.60 -25.11
N ARG A 12 -9.37 -19.86 -24.63
CA ARG A 12 -8.96 -21.18 -24.13
C ARG A 12 -8.56 -21.18 -22.68
N THR A 13 -7.62 -20.33 -22.27
CA THR A 13 -7.05 -20.39 -20.91
C THR A 13 -8.02 -19.84 -19.85
N PHE A 14 -8.67 -18.71 -20.14
CA PHE A 14 -9.63 -18.05 -19.25
C PHE A 14 -11.08 -18.22 -19.71
N LYS A 15 -11.35 -19.24 -20.55
CA LYS A 15 -12.67 -19.47 -21.12
C LYS A 15 -13.75 -19.49 -20.03
N ASP A 16 -13.54 -20.24 -18.97
CA ASP A 16 -14.52 -20.43 -17.89
C ASP A 16 -14.70 -19.14 -17.05
N PHE A 17 -13.65 -18.33 -16.92
CA PHE A 17 -13.72 -17.02 -16.25
C PHE A 17 -14.61 -16.05 -17.05
N TYR A 18 -14.42 -15.97 -18.37
CA TYR A 18 -15.24 -15.13 -19.25
C TYR A 18 -16.64 -15.70 -19.53
N GLN A 19 -16.92 -16.94 -19.14
CA GLN A 19 -18.24 -17.57 -19.22
C GLN A 19 -19.05 -17.45 -17.91
N SER A 20 -18.43 -16.97 -16.83
CA SER A 20 -19.10 -16.70 -15.55
C SER A 20 -19.78 -15.33 -15.55
N ASP A 21 -20.75 -15.11 -14.66
CA ASP A 21 -21.45 -13.82 -14.49
C ASP A 21 -20.51 -12.75 -13.92
N ILE A 22 -19.62 -12.23 -14.76
CA ILE A 22 -18.71 -11.13 -14.45
C ILE A 22 -19.38 -9.79 -14.77
N THR A 23 -19.11 -8.78 -13.96
CA THR A 23 -19.56 -7.41 -14.26
C THR A 23 -18.79 -6.84 -15.44
N SER A 24 -19.38 -5.89 -16.18
CA SER A 24 -18.71 -5.23 -17.31
C SER A 24 -17.39 -4.54 -16.91
N VAL A 25 -17.30 -4.05 -15.67
CA VAL A 25 -16.08 -3.46 -15.12
C VAL A 25 -14.98 -4.51 -14.92
N GLU A 26 -15.33 -5.70 -14.43
CA GLU A 26 -14.39 -6.81 -14.26
C GLU A 26 -13.93 -7.38 -15.60
N GLU A 27 -14.83 -7.46 -16.59
CA GLU A 27 -14.49 -7.86 -17.95
C GLU A 27 -13.50 -6.87 -18.59
N ASP A 28 -13.73 -5.57 -18.45
CA ASP A 28 -12.82 -4.53 -18.96
C ASP A 28 -11.44 -4.59 -18.28
N ILE A 29 -11.39 -4.79 -16.96
CA ILE A 29 -10.12 -4.95 -16.22
C ILE A 29 -9.38 -6.22 -16.66
N ALA A 30 -10.08 -7.34 -16.83
CA ALA A 30 -9.46 -8.59 -17.27
C ALA A 30 -8.93 -8.48 -18.71
N THR A 31 -9.73 -7.87 -19.60
CA THR A 31 -9.39 -7.74 -21.02
C THR A 31 -8.23 -6.77 -21.24
N SER A 32 -8.24 -5.62 -20.55
CA SER A 32 -7.10 -4.70 -20.54
C SER A 32 -5.85 -5.33 -19.92
N GLY A 33 -5.99 -6.12 -18.85
CA GLY A 33 -4.89 -6.87 -18.26
C GLY A 33 -4.25 -7.87 -19.25
N ILE A 34 -5.04 -8.61 -20.02
CA ILE A 34 -4.53 -9.53 -21.04
C ILE A 34 -3.77 -8.78 -22.13
N ALA A 35 -4.37 -7.71 -22.67
CA ALA A 35 -3.82 -6.96 -23.80
C ALA A 35 -2.57 -6.15 -23.44
N GLU A 36 -2.52 -5.54 -22.25
CA GLU A 36 -1.46 -4.60 -21.88
C GLU A 36 -0.33 -5.24 -21.06
N VAL A 37 -0.58 -6.40 -20.46
CA VAL A 37 0.35 -7.08 -19.55
C VAL A 37 0.79 -8.42 -20.11
N PHE A 38 -0.15 -9.36 -20.24
CA PHE A 38 0.20 -10.76 -20.50
C PHE A 38 0.64 -11.03 -21.94
N ALA A 39 -0.14 -10.59 -22.92
CA ALA A 39 0.18 -10.77 -24.33
C ALA A 39 1.54 -10.17 -24.75
N PRO A 40 1.87 -8.91 -24.41
CA PRO A 40 3.16 -8.34 -24.78
C PRO A 40 4.33 -8.99 -24.04
N VAL A 41 4.15 -9.35 -22.75
CA VAL A 41 5.23 -10.00 -21.97
C VAL A 41 5.51 -11.42 -22.49
N ILE A 42 4.49 -12.21 -22.81
CA ILE A 42 4.67 -13.55 -23.39
C ILE A 42 5.41 -13.45 -24.73
N LEU A 43 5.03 -12.50 -25.58
CA LEU A 43 5.68 -12.30 -26.87
C LEU A 43 7.16 -11.90 -26.71
N ARG A 44 7.45 -10.98 -25.78
CA ARG A 44 8.83 -10.57 -25.48
C ARG A 44 9.64 -11.74 -24.91
N ALA A 45 9.08 -12.48 -23.96
CA ALA A 45 9.75 -13.64 -23.38
C ALA A 45 10.08 -14.72 -24.41
N LEU A 46 9.15 -15.01 -25.34
CA LEU A 46 9.40 -15.91 -26.47
C LEU A 46 10.52 -15.41 -27.38
N PHE A 47 10.52 -14.10 -27.71
CA PHE A 47 11.58 -13.51 -28.53
C PHE A 47 12.95 -13.63 -27.85
N TRP A 48 13.06 -13.27 -26.57
CA TRP A 48 14.33 -13.35 -25.82
C TRP A 48 14.79 -14.78 -25.61
N ALA A 49 13.87 -15.70 -25.31
CA ALA A 49 14.21 -17.11 -25.20
C ALA A 49 14.68 -17.68 -26.55
N ALA A 50 14.03 -17.32 -27.67
CA ALA A 50 14.41 -17.81 -29.00
C ALA A 50 15.84 -17.37 -29.39
N LEU A 51 16.28 -16.18 -28.96
CA LEU A 51 17.67 -15.72 -29.17
C LEU A 51 18.72 -16.61 -28.48
N THR A 52 18.32 -17.43 -27.50
CA THR A 52 19.22 -18.37 -26.83
C THR A 52 19.35 -19.71 -27.55
N LEU A 53 18.49 -20.02 -28.52
CA LEU A 53 18.51 -21.31 -29.23
C LEU A 53 19.87 -21.63 -29.85
N PRO A 54 20.59 -20.71 -30.52
CA PRO A 54 21.93 -21.00 -31.02
C PRO A 54 22.91 -21.44 -29.92
N ALA A 55 22.81 -20.84 -28.73
CA ALA A 55 23.62 -21.21 -27.57
C ALA A 55 23.24 -22.56 -26.98
N VAL A 56 21.94 -22.87 -26.90
CA VAL A 56 21.44 -24.18 -26.48
C VAL A 56 21.99 -25.31 -27.34
N VAL A 57 22.09 -25.08 -28.66
CA VAL A 57 22.56 -26.09 -29.63
C VAL A 57 24.09 -26.21 -29.68
N SER A 58 24.83 -25.11 -29.48
CA SER A 58 26.27 -25.04 -29.77
C SER A 58 27.19 -25.04 -28.55
N LEU A 59 26.64 -24.78 -27.36
CA LEU A 59 27.40 -24.69 -26.11
C LEU A 59 26.93 -25.77 -25.13
N ASN A 60 27.83 -26.20 -24.24
CA ASN A 60 27.44 -27.07 -23.13
C ASN A 60 26.62 -26.26 -22.12
N THR A 61 25.30 -26.41 -22.17
CA THR A 61 24.34 -25.63 -21.38
C THR A 61 23.98 -26.27 -20.04
N SER A 62 24.61 -27.39 -19.67
CA SER A 62 24.36 -28.09 -18.39
C SER A 62 24.55 -27.15 -17.19
N ASN A 63 25.61 -26.32 -17.21
CA ASN A 63 25.88 -25.35 -16.16
C ASN A 63 24.91 -24.15 -16.22
N VAL A 64 24.41 -23.80 -17.40
CA VAL A 64 23.47 -22.68 -17.59
C VAL A 64 22.11 -23.01 -16.99
N ALA A 65 21.64 -24.26 -17.13
CA ALA A 65 20.42 -24.73 -16.48
C ALA A 65 20.50 -24.64 -14.94
N LEU A 66 21.68 -24.89 -14.37
CA LEU A 66 21.92 -24.80 -12.93
C LEU A 66 21.79 -23.35 -12.41
N PHE A 67 22.21 -22.35 -13.19
CA PHE A 67 22.02 -20.93 -12.83
C PHE A 67 20.61 -20.42 -13.10
N LEU A 68 19.93 -20.89 -14.16
CA LEU A 68 18.58 -20.46 -14.50
C LEU A 68 17.51 -20.98 -13.52
N THR A 69 17.73 -22.15 -12.93
CA THR A 69 16.80 -22.76 -11.96
C THR A 69 16.54 -21.86 -10.74
N PRO A 70 17.55 -21.39 -9.97
CA PRO A 70 17.32 -20.50 -8.84
C PRO A 70 16.77 -19.13 -9.29
N ILE A 71 17.18 -18.62 -10.45
CA ILE A 71 16.65 -17.36 -11.01
C ILE A 71 15.14 -17.49 -11.28
N ALA A 72 14.71 -18.57 -11.93
CA ALA A 72 13.30 -18.83 -12.19
C ALA A 72 12.52 -19.03 -10.89
N PHE A 73 13.10 -19.72 -9.90
CA PHE A 73 12.44 -19.93 -8.61
C PHE A 73 12.23 -18.62 -7.84
N VAL A 74 13.27 -17.77 -7.76
CA VAL A 74 13.20 -16.48 -7.08
C VAL A 74 12.27 -15.51 -7.82
N ALA A 75 12.41 -15.38 -9.14
CA ALA A 75 11.55 -14.52 -9.95
C ALA A 75 10.08 -14.98 -9.92
N GLY A 76 9.83 -16.29 -9.99
CA GLY A 76 8.49 -16.86 -9.89
C GLY A 76 7.86 -16.58 -8.53
N SER A 77 8.58 -16.84 -7.44
CA SER A 77 8.10 -16.57 -6.08
C SER A 77 7.81 -15.09 -5.85
N ALA A 78 8.71 -14.20 -6.29
CA ALA A 78 8.51 -12.75 -6.21
C ALA A 78 7.29 -12.31 -7.03
N TRP A 79 7.12 -12.84 -8.24
CA TRP A 79 5.96 -12.53 -9.07
C TRP A 79 4.65 -12.98 -8.40
N PHE A 80 4.60 -14.20 -7.87
CA PHE A 80 3.41 -14.71 -7.17
C PHE A 80 3.02 -13.82 -6.01
N ILE A 81 3.97 -13.46 -5.14
CA ILE A 81 3.74 -12.56 -4.01
C ILE A 81 3.19 -11.21 -4.51
N LEU A 82 3.81 -10.62 -5.53
CA LEU A 82 3.44 -9.31 -6.04
C LEU A 82 2.11 -9.30 -6.81
N SER A 83 1.72 -10.43 -7.38
CA SER A 83 0.48 -10.59 -8.14
C SER A 83 -0.77 -10.58 -7.26
N LEU A 84 -0.63 -10.82 -5.95
CA LEU A 84 -1.73 -10.82 -4.99
C LEU A 84 -2.36 -9.42 -4.83
N SER A 85 -3.69 -9.40 -4.71
CA SER A 85 -4.52 -8.19 -4.70
C SER A 85 -4.12 -7.16 -3.62
N THR A 86 -3.64 -7.64 -2.47
CA THR A 86 -3.19 -6.83 -1.34
C THR A 86 -1.99 -5.94 -1.68
N ILE A 87 -1.13 -6.39 -2.59
CA ILE A 87 0.06 -5.67 -3.05
C ILE A 87 -0.30 -4.71 -4.19
N LYS A 88 -1.17 -5.12 -5.12
CA LYS A 88 -1.64 -4.24 -6.22
C LYS A 88 -2.36 -2.98 -5.71
N LEU A 89 -3.14 -3.09 -4.63
CA LEU A 89 -3.81 -1.94 -3.99
C LEU A 89 -2.80 -0.98 -3.35
N LYS A 90 -1.72 -1.50 -2.73
CA LYS A 90 -0.65 -0.69 -2.15
C LYS A 90 0.16 0.07 -3.23
N PHE A 91 0.26 -0.46 -4.45
CA PHE A 91 1.25 -0.01 -5.43
C PHE A 91 0.69 0.43 -6.80
N LYS A 92 -0.56 0.94 -6.86
CA LYS A 92 -1.38 1.15 -8.08
C LYS A 92 -0.69 1.82 -9.30
N HIS A 93 0.30 2.69 -9.12
CA HIS A 93 1.05 3.33 -10.23
C HIS A 93 2.29 2.56 -10.73
N PHE A 94 2.90 1.69 -9.91
CA PHE A 94 4.13 0.96 -10.25
C PHE A 94 3.99 -0.57 -10.21
N ALA A 95 2.92 -1.10 -9.60
CA ALA A 95 2.63 -2.53 -9.52
C ALA A 95 2.58 -3.18 -10.90
N GLY A 96 2.02 -2.46 -11.89
CA GLY A 96 1.94 -2.93 -13.27
C GLY A 96 3.32 -3.22 -13.87
N ASP A 97 4.26 -2.29 -13.74
CA ASP A 97 5.60 -2.41 -14.35
C ASP A 97 6.50 -3.38 -13.59
N ILE A 98 6.44 -3.39 -12.26
CA ILE A 98 7.16 -4.37 -11.43
C ILE A 98 6.67 -5.79 -11.76
N THR A 99 5.35 -5.98 -11.82
CA THR A 99 4.76 -7.29 -12.15
C THR A 99 5.14 -7.71 -13.57
N LYS A 100 5.14 -6.80 -14.55
CA LYS A 100 5.57 -7.09 -15.94
C LYS A 100 7.03 -7.52 -16.02
N ASN A 101 7.94 -6.80 -15.37
CA ASN A 101 9.38 -7.04 -15.47
C ASN A 101 9.79 -8.36 -14.80
N ILE A 102 9.23 -8.66 -13.62
CA ILE A 102 9.51 -9.90 -12.91
C ILE A 102 8.85 -11.08 -13.64
N PHE A 103 7.64 -10.90 -14.20
CA PHE A 103 6.99 -11.91 -15.03
C PHE A 103 7.77 -12.23 -16.30
N GLU A 104 8.26 -11.21 -17.02
CA GLU A 104 9.09 -11.38 -18.23
C GLU A 104 10.34 -12.18 -17.91
N SER A 105 11.00 -11.88 -16.79
CA SER A 105 12.21 -12.57 -16.33
C SER A 105 11.95 -14.04 -15.99
N PHE A 106 10.87 -14.29 -15.24
CA PHE A 106 10.43 -15.64 -14.89
C PHE A 106 10.10 -16.47 -16.13
N LEU A 107 9.26 -15.95 -17.00
CA LEU A 107 8.79 -16.65 -18.20
C LEU A 107 9.92 -16.90 -19.19
N THR A 108 10.82 -15.92 -19.40
CA THR A 108 11.99 -16.10 -20.27
C THR A 108 12.90 -17.21 -19.72
N SER A 109 13.13 -17.25 -18.41
CA SER A 109 13.94 -18.29 -17.77
C SER A 109 13.32 -19.68 -17.93
N LEU A 110 11.99 -19.81 -17.75
CA LEU A 110 11.27 -21.07 -17.98
C LEU A 110 11.37 -21.54 -19.44
N LEU A 111 11.22 -20.61 -20.40
CA LEU A 111 11.30 -20.95 -21.82
C LEU A 111 12.71 -21.39 -22.24
N ILE A 112 13.76 -20.76 -21.70
CA ILE A 112 15.14 -21.22 -21.95
C ILE A 112 15.36 -22.62 -21.38
N MET A 113 14.88 -22.90 -20.16
CA MET A 113 14.96 -24.24 -19.57
C MET A 113 14.17 -25.27 -20.39
N LEU A 114 13.00 -24.90 -20.90
CA LEU A 114 12.22 -25.74 -21.81
C LEU A 114 13.01 -26.06 -23.10
N PHE A 115 13.68 -25.07 -23.70
CA PHE A 115 14.51 -25.30 -24.89
C PHE A 115 15.70 -26.21 -24.62
N ILE A 116 16.38 -26.04 -23.47
CA ILE A 116 17.46 -26.94 -23.04
C ILE A 116 16.93 -28.37 -22.89
N ALA A 117 15.79 -28.54 -22.22
CA ALA A 117 15.18 -29.86 -22.01
C ALA A 117 14.74 -30.52 -23.34
N LEU A 118 14.11 -29.77 -24.24
CA LEU A 118 13.69 -30.27 -25.56
C LEU A 118 14.90 -30.70 -26.40
N PHE A 119 16.02 -29.96 -26.34
CA PHE A 119 17.23 -30.31 -27.06
C PHE A 119 17.91 -31.55 -26.46
N ALA A 120 17.99 -31.65 -25.13
CA ALA A 120 18.56 -32.80 -24.44
C ALA A 120 17.79 -34.10 -24.69
N LEU A 121 16.47 -34.02 -24.91
CA LEU A 121 15.61 -35.18 -25.18
C LEU A 121 15.59 -35.63 -26.65
N ASN A 122 16.09 -34.83 -27.59
CA ASN A 122 16.00 -35.12 -29.02
C ASN A 122 17.34 -35.66 -29.58
N THR A 123 17.40 -36.97 -29.81
CA THR A 123 18.60 -37.68 -30.29
C THR A 123 19.10 -37.21 -31.67
N SER A 124 18.25 -36.68 -32.54
CA SER A 124 18.65 -36.13 -33.85
C SER A 124 19.29 -34.75 -33.73
N ALA A 125 19.02 -34.04 -32.64
CA ALA A 125 19.60 -32.73 -32.35
C ALA A 125 21.07 -32.85 -31.92
N VAL A 126 21.44 -33.98 -31.31
CA VAL A 126 22.81 -34.35 -30.93
C VAL A 126 23.75 -34.45 -32.15
N THR A 127 23.27 -34.88 -33.32
CA THR A 127 24.08 -34.89 -34.56
C THR A 127 24.37 -33.47 -35.11
N ILE A 128 23.44 -32.54 -34.92
CA ILE A 128 23.62 -31.13 -35.30
C ILE A 128 24.60 -30.44 -34.35
N GLU A 129 24.53 -30.81 -33.06
CA GLU A 129 25.45 -30.38 -32.01
C GLU A 129 26.91 -30.67 -32.37
N TYR A 130 27.27 -31.89 -32.80
CA TYR A 130 28.65 -32.22 -33.18
C TYR A 130 29.20 -31.36 -34.34
N THR A 131 28.36 -31.06 -35.34
CA THR A 131 28.79 -30.29 -36.51
C THR A 131 28.96 -28.80 -36.18
N LEU A 132 28.01 -28.21 -35.47
CA LEU A 132 28.05 -26.79 -35.08
C LEU A 132 29.05 -26.52 -33.94
N GLN A 133 29.30 -27.49 -33.06
CA GLN A 133 30.35 -27.39 -32.04
C GLN A 133 31.76 -27.31 -32.65
N SER A 134 31.97 -27.72 -33.90
CA SER A 134 33.28 -27.59 -34.55
C SER A 134 33.60 -26.16 -35.02
N ASN A 135 32.59 -25.28 -35.15
CA ASN A 135 32.77 -23.93 -35.68
C ASN A 135 32.96 -22.89 -34.55
N THR A 136 34.20 -22.43 -34.37
CA THR A 136 34.56 -21.44 -33.34
C THR A 136 33.80 -20.11 -33.47
N TYR A 137 33.59 -19.60 -34.69
CA TYR A 137 32.89 -18.33 -34.89
C TYR A 137 31.41 -18.43 -34.51
N PHE A 138 30.77 -19.57 -34.81
CA PHE A 138 29.39 -19.81 -34.41
C PHE A 138 29.23 -19.90 -32.89
N LYS A 139 30.18 -20.54 -32.19
CA LYS A 139 30.20 -20.57 -30.72
C LYS A 139 30.32 -19.19 -30.10
N ILE A 140 31.20 -18.33 -30.62
CA ILE A 140 31.39 -16.96 -30.12
C ILE A 140 30.10 -16.16 -30.31
N PHE A 141 29.49 -16.22 -31.51
CA PHE A 141 28.23 -15.56 -31.80
C PHE A 141 27.10 -16.02 -30.84
N SER A 142 26.94 -17.32 -30.68
CA SER A 142 25.97 -17.91 -29.76
C SER A 142 26.21 -17.49 -28.30
N ALA A 143 27.47 -17.46 -27.86
CA ALA A 143 27.83 -17.03 -26.50
C ALA A 143 27.49 -15.55 -26.25
N VAL A 144 27.70 -14.68 -27.24
CA VAL A 144 27.33 -13.26 -27.15
C VAL A 144 25.82 -13.09 -27.01
N LEU A 145 25.03 -13.79 -27.83
CA LEU A 145 23.56 -13.73 -27.75
C LEU A 145 23.04 -14.22 -26.39
N ALA A 146 23.53 -15.36 -25.90
CA ALA A 146 23.14 -15.88 -24.59
C ALA A 146 23.56 -14.95 -23.44
N SER A 147 24.73 -14.31 -23.54
CA SER A 147 25.19 -13.33 -22.55
C SER A 147 24.28 -12.11 -22.52
N ILE A 148 23.87 -11.58 -23.67
CA ILE A 148 22.92 -10.45 -23.76
C ILE A 148 21.60 -10.80 -23.08
N VAL A 149 21.06 -11.99 -23.35
CA VAL A 149 19.79 -12.44 -22.75
C VAL A 149 19.93 -12.62 -21.23
N THR A 150 21.03 -13.21 -20.78
CA THR A 150 21.30 -13.42 -19.35
C THR A 150 21.43 -12.09 -18.61
N ILE A 151 22.21 -11.14 -19.17
CA ILE A 151 22.35 -9.78 -18.62
C ILE A 151 20.99 -9.09 -18.55
N ARG A 152 20.14 -9.26 -19.57
CA ARG A 152 18.79 -8.68 -19.57
C ARG A 152 17.91 -9.25 -18.46
N ILE A 153 17.91 -10.57 -18.25
CA ILE A 153 17.14 -11.21 -17.18
C ILE A 153 17.59 -10.66 -15.81
N VAL A 154 18.90 -10.58 -15.58
CA VAL A 154 19.46 -10.02 -14.34
C VAL A 154 19.05 -8.55 -14.19
N TYR A 155 19.15 -7.75 -15.25
CA TYR A 155 18.76 -6.34 -15.24
C TYR A 155 17.28 -6.16 -14.86
N LEU A 156 16.36 -6.92 -15.46
CA LEU A 156 14.93 -6.83 -15.16
C LEU A 156 14.62 -7.20 -13.70
N ILE A 157 15.30 -8.21 -13.14
CA ILE A 157 15.18 -8.60 -11.73
C ILE A 157 15.69 -7.48 -10.81
N VAL A 158 16.87 -6.92 -11.12
CA VAL A 158 17.46 -5.82 -10.33
C VAL A 158 16.56 -4.59 -10.36
N VAL A 159 16.08 -4.17 -11.54
CA VAL A 159 15.16 -3.03 -11.66
C VAL A 159 13.86 -3.30 -10.91
N GLY A 160 13.27 -4.48 -11.07
CA GLY A 160 12.06 -4.85 -10.32
C GLY A 160 12.27 -4.86 -8.80
N SER A 161 13.44 -5.29 -8.34
CA SER A 161 13.80 -5.30 -6.91
C SER A 161 14.04 -3.89 -6.35
N ILE A 162 14.72 -3.01 -7.11
CA ILE A 162 14.91 -1.61 -6.74
C ILE A 162 13.56 -0.89 -6.69
N GLN A 163 12.73 -1.06 -7.72
CA GLN A 163 11.38 -0.49 -7.74
C GLN A 163 10.55 -0.99 -6.57
N TYR A 164 10.64 -2.28 -6.21
CA TYR A 164 9.99 -2.81 -5.02
C TYR A 164 10.51 -2.14 -3.74
N ALA A 165 11.83 -2.10 -3.53
CA ALA A 165 12.44 -1.55 -2.32
C ALA A 165 12.17 -0.05 -2.16
N THR A 166 12.26 0.74 -3.24
CA THR A 166 11.94 2.17 -3.22
C THR A 166 10.47 2.40 -2.87
N ASN A 167 9.56 1.58 -3.41
CA ASN A 167 8.13 1.71 -3.20
C ASN A 167 7.70 1.23 -1.81
N ASP A 168 8.31 0.14 -1.33
CA ASP A 168 8.16 -0.33 0.04
C ASP A 168 8.65 0.74 1.03
N ALA A 169 9.83 1.33 0.81
CA ALA A 169 10.34 2.44 1.61
C ALA A 169 9.44 3.69 1.57
N MET A 170 8.84 4.00 0.42
CA MET A 170 7.88 5.11 0.29
C MET A 170 6.58 4.87 1.05
N LEU A 171 6.12 3.61 1.21
CA LEU A 171 4.89 3.29 1.93
C LEU A 171 5.10 3.01 3.42
N THR A 172 6.16 2.28 3.76
CA THR A 172 6.52 1.91 5.14
C THR A 172 7.06 3.11 5.93
N GLY A 173 7.72 4.06 5.26
CA GLY A 173 8.42 5.16 5.94
C GLY A 173 7.54 6.16 6.68
N GLN A 174 6.27 6.35 6.32
CA GLN A 174 5.43 7.39 6.93
C GLN A 174 3.95 7.03 7.09
N ARG A 175 3.38 6.13 6.28
CA ARG A 175 1.92 5.89 6.30
C ARG A 175 1.50 4.81 7.30
N GLU A 176 2.31 3.78 7.49
CA GLU A 176 1.98 2.65 8.37
C GLU A 176 2.18 3.00 9.85
N LEU A 177 3.29 3.63 10.22
CA LEU A 177 3.51 4.20 11.56
C LEU A 177 2.43 5.24 11.91
N MET A 178 1.99 6.05 10.94
CA MET A 178 0.93 7.03 11.14
C MET A 178 -0.45 6.40 11.27
N GLN A 179 -0.79 5.42 10.43
CA GLN A 179 -2.04 4.67 10.58
C GLN A 179 -2.07 3.90 11.89
N GLU A 180 -0.93 3.36 12.33
CA GLU A 180 -0.82 2.70 13.64
C GLU A 180 -0.95 3.72 14.78
N TYR A 181 -0.28 4.87 14.69
CA TYR A 181 -0.43 5.96 15.66
C TYR A 181 -1.87 6.49 15.70
N PHE A 182 -2.52 6.63 14.55
CA PHE A 182 -3.92 7.02 14.40
C PHE A 182 -4.86 5.96 14.99
N ARG A 183 -4.67 4.67 14.69
CA ARG A 183 -5.43 3.56 15.29
C ARG A 183 -5.26 3.50 16.80
N ARG A 184 -4.04 3.73 17.31
CA ARG A 184 -3.76 3.85 18.75
C ARG A 184 -4.47 5.07 19.35
N SER A 185 -4.44 6.21 18.67
CA SER A 185 -5.17 7.43 19.07
C SER A 185 -6.68 7.19 19.13
N LEU A 186 -7.26 6.58 18.09
CA LEU A 186 -8.66 6.14 18.02
C LEU A 186 -9.05 5.22 19.19
N SER A 187 -8.28 4.15 19.39
CA SER A 187 -8.55 3.18 20.46
C SER A 187 -8.49 3.85 21.84
N PHE A 188 -7.58 4.82 21.99
CA PHE A 188 -7.45 5.62 23.20
C PHE A 188 -8.65 6.57 23.40
N THR A 189 -9.14 7.25 22.35
CA THR A 189 -10.34 8.09 22.40
C THR A 189 -11.57 7.31 22.90
N TYR A 190 -11.76 6.08 22.42
CA TYR A 190 -12.83 5.19 22.90
C TYR A 190 -12.64 4.78 24.37
N MET A 191 -11.42 4.41 24.75
CA MET A 191 -11.07 4.06 26.13
C MET A 191 -11.36 5.22 27.10
N VAL A 192 -11.06 6.45 26.70
CA VAL A 192 -11.31 7.68 27.47
C VAL A 192 -12.81 7.87 27.68
N ALA A 193 -13.63 7.68 26.65
CA ALA A 193 -15.09 7.76 26.77
C ALA A 193 -15.65 6.74 27.78
N ASP A 194 -15.20 5.48 27.72
CA ASP A 194 -15.61 4.44 28.67
C ASP A 194 -15.11 4.70 30.10
N LEU A 195 -13.88 5.21 30.23
CA LEU A 195 -13.29 5.56 31.50
C LEU A 195 -14.06 6.70 32.16
N ILE A 196 -14.38 7.78 31.45
CA ILE A 196 -15.16 8.90 32.00
C ILE A 196 -16.55 8.45 32.48
N ARG A 197 -17.20 7.51 31.77
CA ARG A 197 -18.49 6.92 32.20
C ARG A 197 -18.41 6.14 33.51
N LYS A 198 -17.23 5.61 33.84
CA LYS A 198 -16.98 4.88 35.09
C LYS A 198 -16.70 5.79 36.29
N GLU A 199 -16.84 7.10 36.11
CA GLU A 199 -16.70 8.13 37.17
C GLU A 199 -15.37 8.07 37.95
N PRO A 200 -14.21 8.10 37.27
CA PRO A 200 -12.92 8.18 37.94
C PRO A 200 -12.75 9.55 38.58
N ASP A 201 -11.74 9.67 39.44
CA ASP A 201 -11.34 10.94 40.05
C ASP A 201 -11.21 12.05 38.98
N ILE A 202 -11.61 13.28 39.32
CA ILE A 202 -11.59 14.45 38.45
C ILE A 202 -10.18 14.64 37.86
N LYS A 203 -9.14 14.42 38.66
CA LYS A 203 -7.73 14.50 38.22
C LYS A 203 -7.44 13.51 37.09
N VAL A 204 -7.93 12.29 37.24
CA VAL A 204 -7.76 11.21 36.28
C VAL A 204 -8.54 11.53 35.01
N THR A 205 -9.77 12.02 35.14
CA THR A 205 -10.61 12.51 34.04
C THR A 205 -9.89 13.61 33.24
N ASN A 206 -9.37 14.63 33.93
CA ASN A 206 -8.67 15.76 33.32
C ASN A 206 -7.41 15.30 32.57
N TYR A 207 -6.65 14.36 33.14
CA TYR A 207 -5.47 13.78 32.50
C TYR A 207 -5.83 13.09 31.18
N TYR A 208 -6.83 12.20 31.20
CA TYR A 208 -7.20 11.40 30.03
C TYR A 208 -7.84 12.22 28.91
N ILE A 209 -8.66 13.23 29.23
CA ILE A 209 -9.22 14.16 28.24
C ILE A 209 -8.09 14.93 27.55
N SER A 210 -7.13 15.43 28.32
CA SER A 210 -5.99 16.19 27.80
C SER A 210 -5.08 15.35 26.90
N ASP A 211 -4.78 14.11 27.30
CA ASP A 211 -3.97 13.20 26.49
C ASP A 211 -4.70 12.85 25.17
N ALA A 212 -6.02 12.65 25.23
CA ALA A 212 -6.81 12.35 24.04
C ALA A 212 -6.78 13.51 23.03
N PHE A 213 -6.98 14.75 23.49
CA PHE A 213 -6.88 15.92 22.63
C PHE A 213 -5.47 16.09 22.06
N SER A 214 -4.42 15.95 22.88
CA SER A 214 -3.04 16.07 22.40
C SER A 214 -2.73 15.08 21.28
N ARG A 215 -3.16 13.81 21.43
CA ARG A 215 -3.00 12.78 20.40
C ARG A 215 -3.79 13.09 19.13
N ILE A 216 -5.03 13.55 19.25
CA ILE A 216 -5.87 13.96 18.11
C ILE A 216 -5.21 15.13 17.35
N PHE A 217 -4.74 16.16 18.06
CA PHE A 217 -4.10 17.32 17.45
C PHE A 217 -2.75 16.99 16.82
N ASN A 218 -1.96 16.10 17.41
CA ASN A 218 -0.72 15.61 16.80
C ASN A 218 -0.99 14.87 15.48
N VAL A 219 -2.04 14.04 15.43
CA VAL A 219 -2.49 13.41 14.16
C VAL A 219 -2.90 14.48 13.15
N ALA A 220 -3.74 15.43 13.54
CA ALA A 220 -4.23 16.49 12.65
C ALA A 220 -3.09 17.35 12.09
N LYS A 221 -2.15 17.77 12.94
CA LYS A 221 -0.94 18.51 12.54
C LYS A 221 -0.16 17.74 11.48
N HIS A 222 0.12 16.46 11.75
CA HIS A 222 0.91 15.63 10.84
C HIS A 222 0.20 15.44 9.49
N HIS A 223 -1.13 15.23 9.51
CA HIS A 223 -1.92 15.14 8.29
C HIS A 223 -1.83 16.41 7.42
N LEU A 224 -1.91 17.58 8.04
CA LEU A 224 -1.89 18.87 7.34
C LEU A 224 -0.49 19.22 6.81
N VAL A 225 0.57 18.95 7.57
CA VAL A 225 1.96 19.15 7.12
C VAL A 225 2.27 18.27 5.90
N ASN A 226 1.83 17.00 5.92
CA ASN A 226 2.10 16.06 4.83
C ASN A 226 1.30 16.33 3.54
N ARG A 227 0.17 17.05 3.61
CA ARG A 227 -0.62 17.42 2.43
C ARG A 227 -0.01 18.56 1.61
N ALA A 228 1.10 19.19 2.05
CA ALA A 228 1.94 20.14 1.30
C ALA A 228 1.17 21.16 0.43
N LYS A 229 0.05 21.69 0.93
CA LYS A 229 -0.72 22.73 0.25
C LYS A 229 -0.32 24.10 0.80
N PRO A 230 0.05 25.08 -0.05
CA PRO A 230 0.27 26.45 0.42
C PRO A 230 -1.04 27.00 1.00
N GLY A 231 -0.99 27.54 2.22
CA GLY A 231 -2.14 28.07 2.97
C GLY A 231 -2.50 27.37 4.29
N PHE A 232 -1.85 26.25 4.64
CA PHE A 232 -2.11 25.51 5.89
C PHE A 232 -1.18 25.86 7.06
N GLU A 233 -0.20 26.75 6.87
CA GLU A 233 0.78 27.13 7.90
C GLU A 233 0.13 27.78 9.13
N GLU A 234 -0.88 28.62 8.91
CA GLU A 234 -1.63 29.27 10.00
C GLU A 234 -2.45 28.25 10.81
N LYS A 235 -3.07 27.28 10.14
CA LYS A 235 -3.78 26.18 10.82
C LYS A 235 -2.84 25.27 11.61
N VAL A 236 -1.65 24.99 11.09
CA VAL A 236 -0.64 24.20 11.82
C VAL A 236 -0.24 24.92 13.10
N LYS A 237 -0.08 26.25 13.07
CA LYS A 237 0.17 27.05 14.28
C LYS A 237 -1.01 27.02 15.26
N GLU A 238 -2.25 27.15 14.78
CA GLU A 238 -3.45 27.04 15.63
C GLU A 238 -3.49 25.68 16.34
N ILE A 239 -3.15 24.58 15.64
CA ILE A 239 -3.07 23.24 16.23
C ILE A 239 -1.94 23.13 17.26
N GLU A 240 -0.78 23.75 17.01
CA GLU A 240 0.32 23.78 17.98
C GLU A 240 -0.05 24.50 19.27
N GLU A 241 -0.80 25.60 19.18
CA GLU A 241 -1.32 26.33 20.33
C GLU A 241 -2.34 25.49 21.11
N LEU A 242 -3.32 24.87 20.43
CA LEU A 242 -4.28 23.96 21.05
C LEU A 242 -3.60 22.76 21.73
N ASN A 243 -2.55 22.22 21.11
CA ASN A 243 -1.79 21.12 21.69
C ASN A 243 -0.99 21.56 22.92
N LYS A 244 -0.44 22.78 22.91
CA LYS A 244 0.23 23.36 24.08
C LYS A 244 -0.74 23.53 25.25
N ASP A 245 -1.96 23.98 24.98
CA ASP A 245 -3.01 24.11 26.00
C ASP A 245 -3.43 22.76 26.57
N ALA A 246 -3.56 21.73 25.73
CA ALA A 246 -3.82 20.35 26.18
C ALA A 246 -2.66 19.82 27.06
N LEU A 247 -1.41 20.05 26.66
CA LEU A 247 -0.23 19.63 27.43
C LEU A 247 -0.08 20.40 28.75
N ALA A 248 -0.53 21.66 28.82
CA ALA A 248 -0.56 22.43 30.05
C ALA A 248 -1.53 21.83 31.08
N VAL A 249 -2.68 21.30 30.65
CA VAL A 249 -3.59 20.55 31.53
C VAL A 249 -2.99 19.20 31.91
N LEU A 250 -2.38 18.49 30.94
CA LEU A 250 -1.78 17.16 31.15
C LEU A 250 -0.66 17.20 32.21
N SER A 251 0.17 18.24 32.17
CA SER A 251 1.30 18.43 33.09
C SER A 251 0.88 18.89 34.48
N ASN A 252 -0.31 19.49 34.63
CA ASN A 252 -0.89 19.85 35.92
C ASN A 252 -2.42 19.62 35.95
N PRO A 253 -2.86 18.37 36.13
CA PRO A 253 -4.28 18.02 36.08
C PRO A 253 -5.07 18.48 37.32
N GLU A 254 -4.39 18.97 38.37
CA GLU A 254 -4.98 19.44 39.64
C GLU A 254 -5.25 20.95 39.68
N ARG A 255 -5.03 21.64 38.55
CA ARG A 255 -5.31 23.07 38.42
C ARG A 255 -6.82 23.37 38.58
N ASP A 256 -7.15 24.64 38.72
CA ASP A 256 -8.52 25.10 38.94
C ASP A 256 -9.51 24.52 37.91
N GLN A 257 -10.60 23.92 38.39
CA GLN A 257 -11.49 23.15 37.53
C GLN A 257 -12.27 24.03 36.54
N ASP A 258 -12.55 25.29 36.90
CA ASP A 258 -13.18 26.23 35.97
C ASP A 258 -12.22 26.62 34.84
N GLU A 259 -10.92 26.73 35.13
CA GLU A 259 -9.86 26.91 34.14
C GLU A 259 -9.68 25.66 33.25
N VAL A 260 -9.72 24.45 33.82
CA VAL A 260 -9.72 23.18 33.07
C VAL A 260 -10.91 23.12 32.10
N ASN A 261 -12.12 23.38 32.59
CA ASN A 261 -13.34 23.31 31.79
C ASN A 261 -13.30 24.32 30.64
N LYS A 262 -12.79 25.55 30.88
CA LYS A 262 -12.59 26.55 29.82
C LYS A 262 -11.60 26.07 28.77
N THR A 263 -10.46 25.50 29.18
CA THR A 263 -9.50 24.96 28.22
C THR A 263 -10.12 23.84 27.40
N PHE A 264 -10.81 22.87 28.01
CA PHE A 264 -11.45 21.77 27.28
C PHE A 264 -12.50 22.26 26.28
N LEU A 265 -13.26 23.29 26.62
CA LEU A 265 -14.16 23.93 25.67
C LEU A 265 -13.40 24.54 24.49
N THR A 266 -12.30 25.25 24.74
CA THR A 266 -11.42 25.77 23.68
C THR A 266 -10.88 24.65 22.80
N LEU A 267 -10.46 23.52 23.38
CA LEU A 267 -9.98 22.35 22.62
C LEU A 267 -11.10 21.76 21.75
N LEU A 268 -12.33 21.66 22.26
CA LEU A 268 -13.49 21.18 21.50
C LEU A 268 -13.84 22.10 20.32
N LEU A 269 -13.85 23.40 20.54
CA LEU A 269 -14.10 24.40 19.51
C LEU A 269 -12.97 24.41 18.46
N GLY A 270 -11.73 24.25 18.90
CA GLY A 270 -10.57 24.08 18.03
C GLY A 270 -10.70 22.82 17.17
N PHE A 271 -10.99 21.67 17.78
CA PHE A 271 -11.25 20.42 17.06
C PHE A 271 -12.35 20.58 16.01
N LYS A 272 -13.47 21.23 16.35
CA LYS A 272 -14.56 21.50 15.40
C LYS A 272 -14.09 22.27 14.16
N LYS A 273 -13.29 23.33 14.33
CA LYS A 273 -12.77 24.13 13.19
C LYS A 273 -11.88 23.32 12.24
N LEU A 274 -11.28 22.24 12.73
CA LEU A 274 -10.40 21.36 11.95
C LEU A 274 -11.18 20.33 11.11
N LEU A 275 -12.48 20.14 11.36
CA LEU A 275 -13.29 19.13 10.66
C LEU A 275 -13.80 19.61 9.31
N ASN A 276 -13.73 18.73 8.32
CA ASN A 276 -14.30 18.94 6.99
C ASN A 276 -15.81 18.63 7.00
N THR A 277 -16.63 19.66 6.82
CA THR A 277 -18.09 19.57 6.90
C THR A 277 -18.76 18.94 5.69
N LYS A 278 -18.01 18.53 4.65
CA LYS A 278 -18.56 17.89 3.43
C LYS A 278 -18.73 16.36 3.52
N ASN A 279 -18.59 15.78 4.71
CA ASN A 279 -18.34 14.35 4.90
C ASN A 279 -19.56 13.53 5.36
N LYS A 280 -19.48 12.19 5.26
CA LYS A 280 -20.58 11.25 5.59
C LYS A 280 -21.02 11.35 7.05
N SER A 281 -20.14 11.84 7.92
CA SER A 281 -20.35 12.01 9.35
C SER A 281 -21.01 13.33 9.76
N ALA A 282 -21.56 14.12 8.82
CA ALA A 282 -22.20 15.41 9.10
C ALA A 282 -23.24 15.35 10.23
N ARG A 283 -24.04 14.27 10.30
CA ARG A 283 -25.02 14.07 11.38
C ARG A 283 -24.35 13.89 12.75
N LYS A 284 -23.25 13.13 12.83
CA LYS A 284 -22.50 12.92 14.08
C LYS A 284 -21.80 14.20 14.52
N ILE A 285 -21.27 14.97 13.58
CA ILE A 285 -20.71 16.31 13.85
C ILE A 285 -21.79 17.22 14.45
N SER A 286 -23.01 17.21 13.92
CA SER A 286 -24.11 18.01 14.49
C SER A 286 -24.48 17.61 15.93
N TYR A 287 -24.34 16.32 16.29
CA TYR A 287 -24.52 15.88 17.68
C TYR A 287 -23.39 16.36 18.60
N VAL A 288 -22.14 16.37 18.12
CA VAL A 288 -21.02 16.98 18.86
C VAL A 288 -21.28 18.47 19.09
N GLU A 289 -21.80 19.19 18.09
CA GLU A 289 -22.14 20.61 18.21
C GLU A 289 -23.22 20.85 19.28
N ILE A 290 -24.27 20.03 19.29
CA ILE A 290 -25.34 20.13 20.31
C ILE A 290 -24.78 19.94 21.72
N GLU A 291 -23.87 18.98 21.92
CA GLU A 291 -23.27 18.75 23.23
C GLU A 291 -22.30 19.86 23.65
N ILE A 292 -21.54 20.45 22.71
CA ILE A 292 -20.71 21.64 22.96
C ILE A 292 -21.59 22.81 23.40
N ASP A 293 -22.67 23.08 22.67
CA ASP A 293 -23.65 24.12 23.00
C ASP A 293 -24.25 23.94 24.41
N CYS A 294 -24.51 22.68 24.81
CA CYS A 294 -25.00 22.37 26.15
C CYS A 294 -23.94 22.65 27.23
N LEU A 295 -22.67 22.37 26.97
CA LEU A 295 -21.55 22.67 27.88
C LEU A 295 -21.33 24.18 28.05
N GLU A 296 -21.60 24.99 27.02
CA GLU A 296 -21.48 26.46 27.11
C GLU A 296 -22.62 27.11 27.90
N LYS A 297 -23.85 26.64 27.69
CA LYS A 297 -25.06 27.33 28.16
C LYS A 297 -25.52 26.87 29.55
N ASN A 298 -25.21 25.64 29.94
CA ASN A 298 -25.75 25.06 31.18
C ASN A 298 -24.69 25.00 32.29
N LYS A 299 -25.04 25.48 33.48
CA LYS A 299 -24.28 25.21 34.71
C LYS A 299 -24.70 23.86 35.28
N ASP A 300 -24.29 22.82 34.59
CA ASP A 300 -24.58 21.44 34.95
C ASP A 300 -23.66 20.95 36.10
N SER A 301 -24.08 19.91 36.82
CA SER A 301 -23.22 19.28 37.83
C SER A 301 -21.99 18.65 37.18
N HIS A 302 -20.90 18.51 37.92
CA HIS A 302 -19.65 17.91 37.42
C HIS A 302 -19.86 16.54 36.75
N ARG A 303 -20.77 15.74 37.31
CA ARG A 303 -21.14 14.43 36.76
C ARG A 303 -21.78 14.52 35.37
N VAL A 304 -22.68 15.50 35.19
CA VAL A 304 -23.35 15.72 33.91
C VAL A 304 -22.35 16.24 32.87
N ILE A 305 -21.47 17.17 33.27
CA ILE A 305 -20.38 17.67 32.42
C ILE A 305 -19.48 16.51 31.95
N ALA A 306 -19.06 15.63 32.87
CA ALA A 306 -18.26 14.45 32.55
C ALA A 306 -18.97 13.51 31.56
N LEU A 307 -20.26 13.22 31.77
CA LEU A 307 -21.05 12.37 30.85
C LEU A 307 -21.18 12.99 29.44
N ARG A 308 -21.29 14.32 29.34
CA ARG A 308 -21.27 15.02 28.05
C ARG A 308 -19.93 14.87 27.36
N TYR A 309 -18.81 15.06 28.06
CA TYR A 309 -17.48 14.78 27.50
C TYR A 309 -17.35 13.33 27.04
N ALA A 310 -17.79 12.35 27.83
CA ALA A 310 -17.78 10.95 27.41
C ALA A 310 -18.58 10.71 26.12
N THR A 311 -19.73 11.36 25.99
CA THR A 311 -20.57 11.28 24.79
C THR A 311 -19.89 11.93 23.59
N ILE A 312 -19.26 13.09 23.79
CA ILE A 312 -18.47 13.76 22.75
C ILE A 312 -17.30 12.90 22.30
N PHE A 313 -16.52 12.32 23.23
CA PHE A 313 -15.39 11.45 22.88
C PHE A 313 -15.83 10.17 22.15
N ALA A 314 -16.98 9.59 22.50
CA ALA A 314 -17.55 8.47 21.76
C ALA A 314 -17.94 8.87 20.33
N LEU A 315 -18.55 10.04 20.15
CA LEU A 315 -18.88 10.58 18.82
C LEU A 315 -17.61 10.91 18.02
N ILE A 316 -16.60 11.51 18.64
CA ILE A 316 -15.30 11.78 18.01
C ILE A 316 -14.66 10.48 17.52
N TYR A 317 -14.67 9.43 18.35
CA TYR A 317 -14.17 8.13 17.97
C TYR A 317 -14.89 7.58 16.72
N GLU A 318 -16.23 7.58 16.73
CA GLU A 318 -17.02 7.10 15.59
C GLU A 318 -16.75 7.92 14.31
N ILE A 319 -16.65 9.24 14.45
CA ILE A 319 -16.36 10.16 13.36
C ILE A 319 -14.98 9.85 12.75
N LEU A 320 -13.95 9.71 13.59
CA LEU A 320 -12.60 9.39 13.15
C LEU A 320 -12.50 7.96 12.58
N GLN A 321 -13.33 7.02 13.04
CA GLN A 321 -13.41 5.66 12.51
C GLN A 321 -14.03 5.64 11.11
N ASP A 322 -15.10 6.41 10.88
CA ASP A 322 -15.83 6.44 9.61
C ASP A 322 -15.07 7.21 8.51
N GLU A 323 -14.42 8.31 8.87
CA GLU A 323 -13.78 9.23 7.92
C GLU A 323 -12.26 9.07 7.82
N GLY A 324 -11.62 8.43 8.81
CA GLY A 324 -10.18 8.33 8.91
C GLY A 324 -9.49 9.70 9.07
N GLU A 325 -8.26 9.81 8.58
CA GLU A 325 -7.48 11.06 8.65
C GLU A 325 -8.02 12.15 7.69
N ASP A 326 -8.79 11.77 6.67
CA ASP A 326 -9.28 12.70 5.63
C ASP A 326 -10.36 13.67 6.15
N ILE A 327 -10.80 13.49 7.40
CA ILE A 327 -11.70 14.43 8.07
C ILE A 327 -11.04 15.76 8.43
N PHE A 328 -9.72 15.78 8.60
CA PHE A 328 -9.01 17.01 8.91
C PHE A 328 -8.88 17.87 7.63
N LEU A 329 -9.35 19.11 7.70
CA LEU A 329 -9.42 20.08 6.59
C LEU A 329 -8.06 20.57 6.11
#